data_AF-A0A1B7JSS7-F1
#
_entry.id   AF-A0A1B7JSS7-F1
#
_cell.length_a   1.000
_cell.length_b   1.000
_cell.length_c   1.000
_cell.angle_alpha   90.00
_cell.angle_beta   90.00
_cell.angle_gamma   90.00
#
_symmetry.space_group_name_H-M   'P 1'
#
loop_
_entity.id
_entity.type
_entity.pdbx_description
1 polymer ?
#
loop_
_entity_poly.entity_id
_entity_poly.type
_entity_poly.pdbx_seq_one_letter_code
_entity_poly.pdbx_strand_id
1 'polypeptide(L)'
;MNAIPVSRFLTACLSALLLTGAAFAAVQPEDSPDALEVNIESIMQPWKGDQPGMLDRRVIRVLTTYSKTFFFIDKGQQRGATHDIFAEFERSLNAQLTKEKKLKQRHLKVRIIFVPVTRDNLFTALNEGKGDIAAANLTITAARQQQVAFTAPIYSDIQELLISGPASPQVKNVDELAGKTVFVRRSSSYYESLEALNARFAKASLPPVVIKPAPEALEDEDLLEMLNAGLIPLIVVDRHKALFWKQVFPKIQVHEDIVLRDNGNIAWAVRKDNPQLLAKLNGFIKDNRQGSTLGNTLLLRYLKSAKYVKNAAAEKERRKFLKMVEIFRKYGDRYDVDWLLMAAQGYQESRLNQSVRSHVGAIGVMQVMPSTGKELKVGDIKQLDPNIHAGVKYMRWMIDRYYGDEPMTQLDKALFSFASYNAGPARIARLRTETKKRGFDPNIWFGNVENLAAEKIGAETVTYVSNIYKYYIAYRLILDEMNRKRAATGKPPILPATDKNNG
;
A
#
# COMPACT_ATOMS: atom_id res chain seq x y z
N MET A 1 45.64 -57.22 -2.42
CA MET A 1 45.93 -55.85 -1.93
C MET A 1 47.12 -55.36 -2.73
N ASN A 2 46.91 -54.48 -3.72
CA ASN A 2 47.97 -53.89 -4.53
C ASN A 2 47.67 -52.41 -4.75
N ALA A 3 48.73 -51.63 -4.88
CA ALA A 3 48.75 -50.19 -4.71
C ALA A 3 49.12 -49.43 -6.00
N ILE A 4 48.80 -48.13 -5.93
CA ILE A 4 49.36 -46.96 -6.65
C ILE A 4 49.00 -46.76 -8.16
N PRO A 5 49.23 -45.56 -8.75
CA PRO A 5 48.23 -44.58 -9.19
C PRO A 5 48.30 -44.34 -10.71
N VAL A 6 47.70 -43.26 -11.25
CA VAL A 6 48.26 -42.35 -12.30
C VAL A 6 47.17 -41.47 -12.97
N SER A 7 47.67 -40.34 -13.44
CA SER A 7 47.15 -39.13 -14.07
C SER A 7 45.97 -39.14 -15.07
N ARG A 8 45.27 -37.99 -15.02
CA ARG A 8 44.79 -37.10 -16.12
C ARG A 8 44.85 -37.57 -17.60
N PHE A 9 43.77 -37.15 -18.28
CA PHE A 9 43.64 -36.57 -19.63
C PHE A 9 42.94 -37.38 -20.74
N LEU A 10 41.97 -36.69 -21.35
CA LEU A 10 41.68 -36.56 -22.79
C LEU A 10 40.63 -37.48 -23.49
N THR A 11 39.68 -36.75 -24.10
CA THR A 11 38.98 -36.98 -25.39
C THR A 11 37.83 -37.98 -25.53
N ALA A 12 36.64 -37.38 -25.68
CA ALA A 12 35.66 -37.55 -26.76
C ALA A 12 35.64 -38.86 -27.57
N CYS A 13 34.45 -39.45 -27.71
CA CYS A 13 33.89 -39.74 -29.03
C CYS A 13 32.38 -40.00 -28.99
N LEU A 14 31.73 -39.51 -30.04
CA LEU A 14 30.33 -39.66 -30.42
C LEU A 14 29.85 -41.12 -30.41
N SER A 15 28.58 -41.31 -30.08
CA SER A 15 27.79 -42.42 -30.61
C SER A 15 26.37 -41.94 -30.87
N ALA A 16 26.05 -41.78 -32.15
CA ALA A 16 24.70 -41.57 -32.64
C ALA A 16 23.91 -42.89 -32.49
N LEU A 17 22.67 -42.80 -32.00
CA LEU A 17 21.66 -43.81 -32.27
C LEU A 17 20.37 -43.11 -32.69
N LEU A 18 20.06 -43.30 -33.98
CA LEU A 18 18.78 -43.03 -34.61
C LEU A 18 17.73 -43.97 -34.02
N LEU A 19 16.63 -43.41 -33.51
CA LEU A 19 15.38 -44.12 -33.32
C LEU A 19 14.27 -43.37 -34.03
N THR A 20 13.58 -44.16 -34.85
CA THR A 20 12.51 -43.85 -35.80
C THR A 20 11.33 -43.15 -35.14
N GLY A 21 10.94 -41.99 -35.70
CA GLY A 21 9.76 -41.24 -35.28
C GLY A 21 8.46 -41.89 -35.78
N ALA A 22 7.60 -42.28 -34.84
CA ALA A 22 6.18 -42.45 -35.11
C ALA A 22 5.53 -41.05 -35.09
N ALA A 23 4.94 -40.65 -36.21
CA ALA A 23 4.21 -39.40 -36.35
C ALA A 23 2.91 -39.46 -35.54
N PHE A 24 2.96 -39.02 -34.28
CA PHE A 24 1.77 -38.50 -33.62
C PHE A 24 1.57 -37.08 -34.13
N ALA A 25 0.58 -36.91 -35.01
CA ALA A 25 0.05 -35.59 -35.33
C ALA A 25 -0.42 -34.96 -34.02
N ALA A 26 0.33 -33.97 -33.53
CA ALA A 26 -0.11 -33.12 -32.45
C ALA A 26 -1.41 -32.44 -32.93
N VAL A 27 -2.52 -32.75 -32.27
CA VAL A 27 -3.75 -31.98 -32.39
C VAL A 27 -3.37 -30.56 -31.98
N GLN A 28 -3.30 -29.66 -32.97
CA GLN A 28 -3.17 -28.23 -32.70
C GLN A 28 -4.35 -27.85 -31.79
N PRO A 29 -4.14 -27.09 -30.71
CA PRO A 29 -5.26 -26.51 -29.98
C PRO A 29 -6.05 -25.69 -30.99
N GLU A 30 -7.32 -26.03 -31.20
CA GLU A 30 -8.24 -25.17 -31.94
C GLU A 30 -8.25 -23.81 -31.25
N ASP A 31 -7.77 -22.79 -31.94
CA ASP A 31 -7.92 -21.39 -31.56
C ASP A 31 -9.41 -21.09 -31.43
N SER A 32 -9.91 -20.97 -30.20
CA SER A 32 -11.27 -20.52 -29.95
C SER A 32 -11.39 -19.02 -30.32
N PRO A 33 -12.19 -18.61 -31.33
CA PRO A 33 -12.19 -17.21 -31.80
C PRO A 33 -13.04 -16.24 -30.96
N ASP A 34 -13.34 -16.53 -29.70
CA ASP A 34 -14.33 -15.75 -28.91
C ASP A 34 -13.77 -15.03 -27.66
N ALA A 35 -12.46 -15.10 -27.42
CA ALA A 35 -11.80 -14.16 -26.53
C ALA A 35 -11.49 -12.88 -27.31
N LEU A 36 -12.46 -11.97 -27.42
CA LEU A 36 -12.16 -10.56 -27.67
C LEU A 36 -11.03 -10.18 -26.69
N GLU A 37 -9.80 -10.04 -27.19
CA GLU A 37 -8.70 -9.50 -26.40
C GLU A 37 -9.13 -8.11 -25.94
N VAL A 38 -9.58 -8.04 -24.69
CA VAL A 38 -9.94 -6.81 -24.01
C VAL A 38 -8.66 -6.00 -23.96
N ASN A 39 -8.49 -5.07 -24.91
CA ASN A 39 -7.32 -4.21 -24.99
C ASN A 39 -7.32 -3.31 -23.74
N ILE A 40 -6.61 -3.77 -22.71
CA ILE A 40 -6.50 -3.10 -21.41
C ILE A 40 -5.96 -1.67 -21.58
N GLU A 41 -5.06 -1.45 -22.53
CA GLU A 41 -4.49 -0.13 -22.82
C GLU A 41 -5.55 0.85 -23.29
N SER A 42 -6.43 0.44 -24.21
CA SER A 42 -7.57 1.26 -24.68
C SER A 42 -8.57 1.57 -23.57
N ILE A 43 -8.78 0.62 -22.66
CA ILE A 43 -9.75 0.78 -21.58
C ILE A 43 -9.27 1.71 -20.48
N MET A 44 -7.96 1.68 -20.19
CA MET A 44 -7.35 2.52 -19.17
C MET A 44 -7.18 3.98 -19.61
N GLN A 45 -7.36 4.31 -20.90
CA GLN A 45 -7.32 5.70 -21.37
C GLN A 45 -8.42 6.57 -20.73
N PRO A 46 -8.13 7.87 -20.46
CA PRO A 46 -9.12 8.80 -19.97
C PRO A 46 -10.38 8.85 -20.85
N TRP A 47 -11.54 8.74 -20.22
CA TRP A 47 -12.84 8.80 -20.88
C TRP A 47 -13.90 9.30 -19.91
N LYS A 48 -14.76 10.21 -20.37
CA LYS A 48 -15.66 10.99 -19.49
C LYS A 48 -17.16 10.76 -19.71
N GLY A 49 -17.56 9.95 -20.68
CA GLY A 49 -18.99 9.74 -20.95
C GLY A 49 -19.76 9.16 -19.76
N ASP A 50 -21.09 9.25 -19.85
CA ASP A 50 -22.04 8.71 -18.88
C ASP A 50 -22.40 7.24 -19.24
N GLN A 51 -23.32 6.64 -18.48
CA GLN A 51 -23.68 5.24 -18.53
C GLN A 51 -23.95 4.67 -19.94
N PRO A 52 -24.67 5.34 -20.86
CA PRO A 52 -24.88 4.79 -22.21
C PRO A 52 -23.57 4.48 -22.94
N GLY A 53 -22.60 5.40 -22.88
CA GLY A 53 -21.29 5.18 -23.50
C GLY A 53 -20.45 4.11 -22.79
N MET A 54 -20.66 3.91 -21.48
CA MET A 54 -20.02 2.81 -20.73
C MET A 54 -20.57 1.46 -21.17
N LEU A 55 -21.88 1.38 -21.45
CA LEU A 55 -22.52 0.20 -22.01
C LEU A 55 -22.00 -0.10 -23.41
N ASP A 56 -21.86 0.92 -24.27
CA ASP A 56 -21.33 0.76 -25.63
C ASP A 56 -19.89 0.23 -25.61
N ARG A 57 -19.05 0.76 -24.71
CA ARG A 57 -17.67 0.30 -24.48
C ARG A 57 -17.59 -1.01 -23.69
N ARG A 58 -18.71 -1.46 -23.11
CA ARG A 58 -18.85 -2.66 -22.25
C ARG A 58 -17.94 -2.65 -21.03
N VAL A 59 -17.57 -1.47 -20.55
CA VAL A 59 -16.69 -1.33 -19.38
C VAL A 59 -17.16 -0.19 -18.49
N ILE A 60 -17.18 -0.45 -17.19
CA ILE A 60 -17.29 0.55 -16.14
C ILE A 60 -16.05 0.43 -15.25
N ARG A 61 -15.31 1.53 -15.04
CA ARG A 61 -14.09 1.53 -14.23
C ARG A 61 -14.38 2.05 -12.82
N VAL A 62 -13.94 1.30 -11.81
CA VAL A 62 -14.08 1.65 -10.39
C VAL A 62 -12.72 2.05 -9.86
N LEU A 63 -12.53 3.36 -9.62
CA LEU A 63 -11.43 3.89 -8.85
C LEU A 63 -11.56 3.44 -7.40
N THR A 64 -10.50 2.83 -6.88
CA THR A 64 -10.43 2.31 -5.51
C THR A 64 -9.07 2.63 -4.92
N THR A 65 -8.91 2.44 -3.61
CA THR A 65 -7.59 2.43 -2.97
C THR A 65 -7.16 0.99 -2.72
N TYR A 66 -5.86 0.71 -2.84
CA TYR A 66 -5.30 -0.56 -2.41
C TYR A 66 -5.30 -0.60 -0.88
N SER A 67 -6.09 -1.49 -0.29
CA SER A 67 -6.33 -1.57 1.15
C SER A 67 -6.57 -3.01 1.59
N LYS A 68 -6.39 -3.32 2.87
CA LYS A 68 -6.51 -4.69 3.37
C LYS A 68 -7.97 -5.14 3.56
N THR A 69 -8.92 -4.21 3.51
CA THR A 69 -10.36 -4.52 3.69
C THR A 69 -11.17 -4.37 2.41
N PHE A 70 -10.96 -3.30 1.64
CA PHE A 70 -11.90 -2.91 0.58
C PHE A 70 -11.49 -3.40 -0.80
N PHE A 71 -10.20 -3.28 -1.15
CA PHE A 71 -9.68 -3.81 -2.41
C PHE A 71 -8.20 -4.17 -2.26
N PHE A 72 -7.89 -5.45 -2.45
CA PHE A 72 -6.53 -5.97 -2.48
C PHE A 72 -6.40 -7.08 -3.50
N ILE A 73 -5.15 -7.51 -3.72
CA ILE A 73 -4.83 -8.63 -4.58
C ILE A 73 -4.15 -9.70 -3.74
N ASP A 74 -4.73 -10.90 -3.73
CA ASP A 74 -4.14 -12.09 -3.10
C ASP A 74 -3.90 -13.15 -4.18
N LYS A 75 -2.62 -13.52 -4.36
CA LYS A 75 -2.16 -14.51 -5.36
C LYS A 75 -2.75 -14.26 -6.77
N GLY A 76 -2.70 -13.01 -7.21
CA GLY A 76 -3.21 -12.57 -8.52
C GLY A 76 -4.74 -12.47 -8.61
N GLN A 77 -5.48 -12.75 -7.55
CA GLN A 77 -6.93 -12.60 -7.50
C GLN A 77 -7.31 -11.31 -6.77
N GLN A 78 -8.15 -10.48 -7.41
CA GLN A 78 -8.74 -9.31 -6.78
C GLN A 78 -9.78 -9.74 -5.74
N ARG A 79 -9.75 -9.08 -4.58
CA ARG A 79 -10.60 -9.38 -3.42
C ARG A 79 -10.90 -8.10 -2.63
N GLY A 80 -11.83 -8.17 -1.71
CA GLY A 80 -12.18 -7.09 -0.78
C GLY A 80 -13.65 -6.70 -0.84
N ALA A 81 -14.12 -5.95 0.15
CA ALA A 81 -15.51 -5.56 0.26
C ALA A 81 -15.99 -4.71 -0.94
N THR A 82 -15.17 -3.79 -1.43
CA THR A 82 -15.45 -3.01 -2.65
C THR A 82 -15.43 -3.92 -3.88
N HIS A 83 -14.47 -4.84 -3.98
CA HIS A 83 -14.44 -5.79 -5.10
C HIS A 83 -15.74 -6.59 -5.19
N ASP A 84 -16.14 -7.22 -4.09
CA ASP A 84 -17.27 -8.15 -4.07
C ASP A 84 -18.62 -7.46 -4.30
N ILE A 85 -18.82 -6.25 -3.76
CA ILE A 85 -20.07 -5.52 -4.00
C ILE A 85 -20.20 -5.08 -5.47
N PHE A 86 -19.09 -4.71 -6.10
CA PHE A 86 -19.10 -4.35 -7.52
C PHE A 86 -19.18 -5.58 -8.44
N ALA A 87 -18.69 -6.74 -8.02
CA ALA A 87 -18.95 -8.00 -8.71
C ALA A 87 -20.45 -8.34 -8.69
N GLU A 88 -21.15 -8.06 -7.59
CA GLU A 88 -22.61 -8.22 -7.53
C GLU A 88 -23.33 -7.16 -8.39
N PHE A 89 -22.85 -5.90 -8.38
CA PHE A 89 -23.36 -4.87 -9.27
C PHE A 89 -23.21 -5.25 -10.75
N GLU A 90 -22.04 -5.78 -11.16
CA GLU A 90 -21.82 -6.29 -12.52
C GLU A 90 -22.85 -7.37 -12.87
N ARG A 91 -23.07 -8.34 -11.97
CA ARG A 91 -24.03 -9.43 -12.18
C ARG A 91 -25.46 -8.89 -12.34
N SER A 92 -25.88 -8.02 -11.44
CA SER A 92 -27.21 -7.39 -11.44
C SER A 92 -27.43 -6.55 -12.71
N LEU A 93 -26.46 -5.73 -13.08
CA LEU A 93 -26.50 -4.90 -14.28
C LEU A 93 -26.65 -5.76 -15.55
N ASN A 94 -25.83 -6.80 -15.71
CA ASN A 94 -25.90 -7.67 -16.88
C ASN A 94 -27.23 -8.46 -16.95
N ALA A 95 -27.76 -8.90 -15.80
CA ALA A 95 -29.08 -9.53 -15.74
C ALA A 95 -30.19 -8.55 -16.19
N GLN A 96 -30.14 -7.30 -15.73
CA GLN A 96 -31.07 -6.24 -16.14
C GLN A 96 -30.97 -5.98 -17.66
N LEU A 97 -29.77 -5.80 -18.20
CA LEU A 97 -29.57 -5.51 -19.63
C LEU A 97 -30.04 -6.66 -20.53
N THR A 98 -29.90 -7.91 -20.05
CA THR A 98 -30.43 -9.10 -20.73
C THR A 98 -31.96 -9.05 -20.77
N LYS A 99 -32.61 -8.73 -19.65
CA LYS A 99 -34.08 -8.60 -19.56
C LYS A 99 -34.62 -7.47 -20.43
N GLU A 100 -33.90 -6.35 -20.51
CA GLU A 100 -34.25 -5.18 -21.34
C GLU A 100 -33.96 -5.38 -22.84
N LYS A 101 -33.43 -6.53 -23.26
CA LYS A 101 -32.99 -6.81 -24.65
C LYS A 101 -32.00 -5.77 -25.20
N LYS A 102 -31.27 -5.08 -24.31
CA LYS A 102 -30.24 -4.09 -24.70
C LYS A 102 -28.91 -4.74 -25.07
N LEU A 103 -28.75 -6.03 -24.78
CA LEU A 103 -27.63 -6.84 -25.27
C LEU A 103 -28.04 -7.49 -26.59
N LYS A 104 -27.51 -6.98 -27.71
CA LYS A 104 -27.80 -7.51 -29.07
C LYS A 104 -27.38 -8.98 -29.23
N GLN A 105 -26.44 -9.47 -28.42
CA GLN A 105 -25.99 -10.86 -28.39
C GLN A 105 -25.78 -11.30 -26.92
N ARG A 106 -26.20 -12.54 -26.58
CA ARG A 106 -26.21 -13.08 -25.19
C ARG A 106 -24.84 -13.15 -24.50
N HIS A 107 -23.74 -13.08 -25.25
CA HIS A 107 -22.36 -13.18 -24.73
C HIS A 107 -21.70 -11.82 -24.47
N LEU A 108 -22.32 -10.70 -24.85
CA LEU A 108 -21.75 -9.36 -24.67
C LEU A 108 -22.07 -8.84 -23.25
N LYS A 109 -21.15 -9.01 -22.31
CA LYS A 109 -21.31 -8.54 -20.92
C LYS A 109 -20.56 -7.23 -20.68
N VAL A 110 -21.16 -6.34 -19.89
CA VAL A 110 -20.45 -5.20 -19.29
C VAL A 110 -19.53 -5.74 -18.20
N ARG A 111 -18.29 -5.27 -18.16
CA ARG A 111 -17.28 -5.65 -17.16
C ARG A 111 -16.93 -4.48 -16.24
N ILE A 112 -16.78 -4.77 -14.96
CA ILE A 112 -16.20 -3.87 -13.99
C ILE A 112 -14.69 -4.07 -13.98
N ILE A 113 -13.95 -2.97 -14.08
CA ILE A 113 -12.49 -2.96 -13.95
C ILE A 113 -12.09 -2.06 -12.80
N PHE A 114 -11.27 -2.57 -11.89
CA PHE A 114 -10.77 -1.80 -10.77
C PHE A 114 -9.49 -1.07 -11.14
N VAL A 115 -9.45 0.22 -10.79
CA VAL A 115 -8.34 1.14 -11.08
C VAL A 115 -7.84 1.67 -9.74
N PRO A 116 -6.89 0.97 -9.08
CA PRO A 116 -6.36 1.42 -7.81
C PRO A 116 -5.54 2.72 -7.98
N VAL A 117 -5.81 3.72 -7.14
CA VAL A 117 -5.09 4.99 -7.04
C VAL A 117 -4.88 5.35 -5.56
N THR A 118 -4.03 6.32 -5.27
CA THR A 118 -3.92 6.88 -3.92
C THR A 118 -5.18 7.66 -3.55
N ARG A 119 -5.49 7.73 -2.25
CA ARG A 119 -6.76 8.27 -1.75
C ARG A 119 -6.94 9.76 -2.10
N ASP A 120 -5.89 10.53 -2.01
CA ASP A 120 -5.82 11.95 -2.39
C ASP A 120 -6.06 12.20 -3.89
N ASN A 121 -5.82 11.19 -4.74
CA ASN A 121 -6.00 11.30 -6.17
C ASN A 121 -7.37 10.78 -6.67
N LEU A 122 -8.21 10.20 -5.82
CA LEU A 122 -9.50 9.58 -6.25
C LEU A 122 -10.39 10.54 -7.04
N PHE A 123 -10.63 11.75 -6.51
CA PHE A 123 -11.54 12.70 -7.15
C PHE A 123 -10.91 13.38 -8.36
N THR A 124 -9.61 13.67 -8.32
CA THR A 124 -8.85 14.15 -9.47
C THR A 124 -8.91 13.15 -10.61
N ALA A 125 -8.56 11.89 -10.37
CA ALA A 125 -8.61 10.81 -11.36
C ALA A 125 -10.04 10.59 -11.91
N LEU A 126 -11.07 10.68 -11.07
CA LEU A 126 -12.47 10.56 -11.48
C LEU A 126 -12.86 11.68 -12.47
N ASN A 127 -12.49 12.92 -12.16
CA ASN A 127 -12.80 14.10 -12.97
C ASN A 127 -11.93 14.20 -14.24
N GLU A 128 -10.73 13.62 -14.21
CA GLU A 128 -9.89 13.42 -15.40
C GLU A 128 -10.41 12.31 -16.32
N GLY A 129 -11.34 11.47 -15.85
CA GLY A 129 -11.91 10.37 -16.62
C GLY A 129 -11.06 9.09 -16.60
N LYS A 130 -10.14 8.96 -15.64
CA LYS A 130 -9.34 7.73 -15.44
C LYS A 130 -10.15 6.58 -14.83
N GLY A 131 -11.31 6.89 -14.26
CA GLY A 131 -12.35 5.91 -13.97
C GLY A 131 -13.73 6.55 -13.93
N ASP A 132 -14.75 5.77 -13.63
CA ASP A 132 -16.16 6.16 -13.79
C ASP A 132 -16.90 6.26 -12.46
N ILE A 133 -16.43 5.51 -11.45
CA ILE A 133 -16.93 5.49 -10.08
C ILE A 133 -15.73 5.57 -9.14
N ALA A 134 -15.79 6.35 -8.05
CA ALA A 134 -14.85 6.26 -6.94
C ALA A 134 -15.50 5.56 -5.75
N ALA A 135 -14.89 4.46 -5.29
CA ALA A 135 -15.40 3.62 -4.23
C ALA A 135 -14.28 3.18 -3.26
N ALA A 136 -14.05 3.99 -2.22
CA ALA A 136 -12.97 3.77 -1.26
C ALA A 136 -13.38 4.15 0.17
N ASN A 137 -14.59 3.76 0.60
CA ASN A 137 -15.15 4.12 1.91
C ASN A 137 -15.12 5.65 2.12
N LEU A 138 -15.83 6.37 1.25
CA LEU A 138 -15.78 7.83 1.16
C LEU A 138 -16.89 8.47 1.99
N THR A 139 -16.53 9.11 3.10
CA THR A 139 -17.43 9.98 3.86
C THR A 139 -17.89 11.16 3.01
N ILE A 140 -19.19 11.40 2.96
CA ILE A 140 -19.79 12.57 2.31
C ILE A 140 -19.49 13.80 3.17
N THR A 141 -18.84 14.80 2.58
CA THR A 141 -18.60 16.11 3.21
C THR A 141 -18.99 17.22 2.23
N ALA A 142 -19.32 18.41 2.75
CA ALA A 142 -19.71 19.55 1.91
C ALA A 142 -18.60 19.90 0.90
N ALA A 143 -17.34 19.87 1.32
CA ALA A 143 -16.19 20.11 0.45
C ALA A 143 -16.09 19.07 -0.69
N ARG A 144 -16.33 17.79 -0.39
CA ARG A 144 -16.30 16.73 -1.40
C ARG A 144 -17.48 16.81 -2.37
N GLN A 145 -18.67 17.19 -1.90
CA GLN A 145 -19.86 17.40 -2.75
C GLN A 145 -19.66 18.55 -3.75
N GLN A 146 -18.73 19.47 -3.51
CA GLN A 146 -18.37 20.48 -4.52
C GLN A 146 -17.59 19.87 -5.69
N GLN A 147 -16.84 18.79 -5.47
CA GLN A 147 -15.98 18.15 -6.49
C GLN A 147 -16.68 17.05 -7.28
N VAL A 148 -17.60 16.31 -6.66
CA VAL A 148 -18.21 15.09 -7.22
C VAL A 148 -19.68 14.97 -6.82
N ALA A 149 -20.42 14.08 -7.48
CA ALA A 149 -21.76 13.67 -7.06
C ALA A 149 -21.67 12.35 -6.28
N PHE A 150 -22.32 12.28 -5.12
CA PHE A 150 -22.39 11.05 -4.32
C PHE A 150 -23.66 10.27 -4.60
N THR A 151 -23.55 8.95 -4.54
CA THR A 151 -24.71 8.05 -4.47
C THR A 151 -25.49 8.26 -3.16
N ALA A 152 -26.66 7.62 -3.07
CA ALA A 152 -27.28 7.36 -1.78
C ALA A 152 -26.28 6.67 -0.84
N PRO A 153 -26.35 6.92 0.48
CA PRO A 153 -25.44 6.30 1.43
C PRO A 153 -25.49 4.78 1.38
N ILE A 154 -24.32 4.15 1.28
CA ILE A 154 -24.16 2.71 1.45
C ILE A 154 -24.02 2.35 2.93
N TYR A 155 -23.41 3.23 3.72
CA TYR A 155 -23.43 3.19 5.18
C TYR A 155 -23.91 4.54 5.71
N SER A 156 -24.78 4.49 6.72
CA SER A 156 -25.29 5.67 7.42
C SER A 156 -24.94 5.59 8.90
N ASP A 157 -25.10 6.71 9.60
CA ASP A 157 -24.90 6.82 11.05
C ASP A 157 -23.48 6.39 11.48
N ILE A 158 -22.50 6.79 10.66
CA ILE A 158 -21.09 6.44 10.86
C ILE A 158 -20.45 7.45 11.80
N GLN A 159 -19.77 6.91 12.81
CA GLN A 159 -18.98 7.67 13.75
C GLN A 159 -17.50 7.59 13.41
N GLU A 160 -16.79 8.72 13.53
CA GLU A 160 -15.33 8.78 13.49
C GLU A 160 -14.83 8.83 14.94
N LEU A 161 -14.07 7.82 15.34
CA LEU A 161 -13.66 7.63 16.75
C LEU A 161 -12.17 7.82 16.92
N LEU A 162 -11.77 8.26 18.11
CA LEU A 162 -10.37 8.22 18.54
C LEU A 162 -9.93 6.77 18.77
N ILE A 163 -8.78 6.40 18.23
CA ILE A 163 -8.13 5.11 18.48
C ILE A 163 -6.75 5.34 19.08
N SER A 164 -6.45 4.63 20.16
CA SER A 164 -5.12 4.63 20.79
C SER A 164 -4.43 3.26 20.67
N GLY A 165 -3.14 3.23 20.93
CA GLY A 165 -2.28 2.05 20.99
C GLY A 165 -1.58 1.93 22.34
N PRO A 166 -0.66 0.96 22.49
CA PRO A 166 0.00 0.68 23.77
C PRO A 166 0.98 1.78 24.23
N ALA A 167 1.44 2.64 23.33
CA ALA A 167 2.38 3.73 23.62
C ALA A 167 1.69 5.10 23.76
N SER A 168 0.36 5.14 23.72
CA SER A 168 -0.41 6.37 23.63
C SER A 168 -0.57 7.07 24.97
N PRO A 169 -0.69 8.41 24.98
CA PRO A 169 -1.15 9.11 26.16
C PRO A 169 -2.58 8.71 26.50
N GLN A 170 -2.93 8.74 27.79
CA GLN A 170 -4.33 8.59 28.22
C GLN A 170 -5.15 9.79 27.74
N VAL A 171 -6.39 9.53 27.30
CA VAL A 171 -7.37 10.51 26.85
C VAL A 171 -8.73 10.00 27.32
N LYS A 172 -9.41 10.74 28.20
CA LYS A 172 -10.70 10.33 28.78
C LYS A 172 -11.90 10.97 28.11
N ASN A 173 -11.70 12.07 27.39
CA ASN A 173 -12.73 12.79 26.67
C ASN A 173 -12.09 13.58 25.51
N VAL A 174 -12.94 14.13 24.64
CA VAL A 174 -12.48 14.84 23.45
C VAL A 174 -11.65 16.10 23.76
N ASP A 175 -11.92 16.83 24.85
CA ASP A 175 -11.19 18.06 25.20
C ASP A 175 -9.77 17.76 25.69
N GLU A 176 -9.55 16.58 26.29
CA GLU A 176 -8.22 16.11 26.63
C GLU A 176 -7.32 15.91 25.39
N LEU A 177 -7.83 15.94 24.16
CA LEU A 177 -6.98 15.96 22.95
C LEU A 177 -6.19 17.27 22.78
N ALA A 178 -6.50 18.33 23.54
CA ALA A 178 -5.78 19.59 23.49
C ALA A 178 -4.26 19.41 23.63
N GLY A 179 -3.50 19.90 22.65
CA GLY A 179 -2.04 19.77 22.59
C GLY A 179 -1.52 18.35 22.30
N LYS A 180 -2.38 17.33 22.20
CA LYS A 180 -1.95 15.96 21.85
C LYS A 180 -1.75 15.83 20.35
N THR A 181 -0.88 14.90 19.96
CA THR A 181 -0.61 14.62 18.54
C THR A 181 -1.52 13.51 18.03
N VAL A 182 -2.25 13.77 16.95
CA VAL A 182 -3.13 12.80 16.28
C VAL A 182 -2.71 12.66 14.81
N PHE A 183 -2.61 11.42 14.34
CA PHE A 183 -2.16 11.06 13.01
C PHE A 183 -3.34 10.69 12.12
N VAL A 184 -3.49 11.41 11.01
CA VAL A 184 -4.52 11.15 10.00
C VAL A 184 -3.98 11.52 8.62
N ARG A 185 -4.49 10.90 7.56
CA ARG A 185 -4.22 11.36 6.19
C ARG A 185 -4.86 12.71 5.96
N ARG A 186 -4.22 13.59 5.19
CA ARG A 186 -4.76 14.91 4.87
C ARG A 186 -6.00 14.82 4.00
N SER A 187 -6.05 13.82 3.11
CA SER A 187 -7.21 13.54 2.27
C SER A 187 -8.42 12.96 3.01
N SER A 188 -8.27 12.52 4.26
CA SER A 188 -9.34 11.86 5.02
C SER A 188 -10.35 12.87 5.58
N SER A 189 -11.61 12.43 5.77
CA SER A 189 -12.60 13.22 6.51
C SER A 189 -12.20 13.42 7.97
N TYR A 190 -11.29 12.58 8.49
CA TYR A 190 -10.75 12.67 9.84
C TYR A 190 -9.92 13.93 10.04
N TYR A 191 -9.22 14.39 8.99
CA TYR A 191 -8.51 15.67 9.01
C TYR A 191 -9.49 16.83 9.17
N GLU A 192 -10.57 16.85 8.36
CA GLU A 192 -11.64 17.87 8.47
C GLU A 192 -12.29 17.87 9.87
N SER A 193 -12.51 16.69 10.46
CA SER A 193 -13.08 16.56 11.80
C SER A 193 -12.15 17.11 12.90
N LEU A 194 -10.84 16.89 12.78
CA LEU A 194 -9.86 17.46 13.70
C LEU A 194 -9.68 18.97 13.50
N GLU A 195 -9.79 19.48 12.27
CA GLU A 195 -9.81 20.93 12.00
C GLU A 195 -11.03 21.60 12.63
N ALA A 196 -12.21 20.98 12.50
CA ALA A 196 -13.43 21.44 13.17
C ALA A 196 -13.27 21.43 14.70
N LEU A 197 -12.64 20.39 15.26
CA LEU A 197 -12.31 20.34 16.68
C LEU A 197 -11.34 21.46 17.09
N ASN A 198 -10.31 21.73 16.29
CA ASN A 198 -9.37 22.83 16.55
C ASN A 198 -10.05 24.20 16.50
N ALA A 199 -11.01 24.40 15.59
CA ALA A 199 -11.83 25.61 15.57
C ALA A 199 -12.69 25.74 16.84
N ARG A 200 -13.21 24.64 17.39
CA ARG A 200 -13.89 24.62 18.70
C ARG A 200 -12.92 24.96 19.83
N PHE A 201 -11.74 24.35 19.86
CA PHE A 201 -10.70 24.62 20.87
C PHE A 201 -10.25 26.07 20.89
N ALA A 202 -10.09 26.69 19.72
CA ALA A 202 -9.77 28.12 19.63
C ALA A 202 -10.84 28.99 20.33
N LYS A 203 -12.13 28.70 20.15
CA LYS A 203 -13.23 29.40 20.85
C LYS A 203 -13.21 29.17 22.36
N ALA A 204 -12.75 27.99 22.80
CA ALA A 204 -12.64 27.62 24.21
C ALA A 204 -11.28 27.98 24.84
N SER A 205 -10.39 28.67 24.13
CA SER A 205 -9.01 28.97 24.56
C SER A 205 -8.20 27.71 24.97
N LEU A 206 -8.49 26.57 24.33
CA LEU A 206 -7.73 25.34 24.49
C LEU A 206 -6.63 25.25 23.41
N PRO A 207 -5.45 24.68 23.74
CA PRO A 207 -4.43 24.38 22.74
C PRO A 207 -4.98 23.47 21.64
N PRO A 208 -4.67 23.72 20.36
CA PRO A 208 -5.13 22.87 19.27
C PRO A 208 -4.55 21.45 19.39
N VAL A 209 -5.29 20.47 18.89
CA VAL A 209 -4.74 19.16 18.54
C VAL A 209 -3.63 19.36 17.51
N VAL A 210 -2.48 18.74 17.75
CA VAL A 210 -1.37 18.72 16.80
C VAL A 210 -1.66 17.66 15.75
N ILE A 211 -2.27 18.07 14.64
CA ILE A 211 -2.59 17.17 13.53
C ILE A 211 -1.31 16.87 12.75
N LYS A 212 -0.79 15.65 12.84
CA LYS A 212 0.39 15.22 12.08
C LYS A 212 -0.08 14.44 10.83
N PRO A 213 0.20 14.91 9.61
CA PRO A 213 -0.24 14.22 8.41
C PRO A 213 0.46 12.86 8.29
N ALA A 214 -0.35 11.81 8.13
CA ALA A 214 0.11 10.50 7.70
C ALA A 214 0.33 10.50 6.17
N PRO A 215 1.30 9.72 5.65
CA PRO A 215 1.48 9.58 4.21
C PRO A 215 0.21 9.10 3.50
N GLU A 216 -0.11 9.68 2.34
CA GLU A 216 -1.27 9.31 1.52
C GLU A 216 -1.15 7.91 0.91
N ALA A 217 0.05 7.33 0.92
CA ALA A 217 0.31 5.94 0.53
C ALA A 217 -0.15 4.90 1.57
N LEU A 218 -0.53 5.31 2.79
CA LEU A 218 -0.93 4.39 3.88
C LEU A 218 -2.43 4.48 4.17
N GLU A 219 -3.13 3.35 4.10
CA GLU A 219 -4.57 3.30 4.42
C GLU A 219 -4.81 3.13 5.94
N ASP A 220 -6.07 3.12 6.37
CA ASP A 220 -6.40 3.09 7.80
C ASP A 220 -5.92 1.83 8.50
N GLU A 221 -5.93 0.71 7.79
CA GLU A 221 -5.43 -0.58 8.25
C GLU A 221 -3.92 -0.55 8.49
N ASP A 222 -3.18 0.25 7.71
CA ASP A 222 -1.75 0.44 7.92
C ASP A 222 -1.49 1.32 9.14
N LEU A 223 -2.27 2.38 9.34
CA LEU A 223 -2.18 3.22 10.53
C LEU A 223 -2.59 2.47 11.80
N LEU A 224 -3.64 1.64 11.74
CA LEU A 224 -4.05 0.76 12.84
C LEU A 224 -2.98 -0.28 13.16
N GLU A 225 -2.33 -0.85 12.14
CA GLU A 225 -1.20 -1.77 12.33
C GLU A 225 -0.02 -1.06 13.01
N MET A 226 0.34 0.14 12.56
CA MET A 226 1.37 0.98 13.18
C MET A 226 1.02 1.33 14.62
N LEU A 227 -0.22 1.71 14.89
CA LEU A 227 -0.75 2.02 16.22
C LEU A 227 -0.68 0.81 17.16
N ASN A 228 -1.11 -0.36 16.71
CA ASN A 228 -1.02 -1.63 17.45
C ASN A 228 0.41 -2.02 17.79
N ALA A 229 1.32 -1.76 16.83
CA ALA A 229 2.75 -1.91 16.98
C ALA A 229 3.38 -0.79 17.84
N GLY A 230 2.61 0.16 18.37
CA GLY A 230 3.09 1.27 19.20
C GLY A 230 3.92 2.31 18.44
N LEU A 231 3.92 2.27 17.10
CA LEU A 231 4.73 3.15 16.25
C LEU A 231 4.21 4.58 16.16
N ILE A 232 2.90 4.76 16.36
CA ILE A 232 2.22 6.05 16.39
C ILE A 232 1.26 6.09 17.60
N PRO A 233 0.97 7.27 18.17
CA PRO A 233 0.23 7.40 19.41
C PRO A 233 -1.29 7.45 19.24
N LEU A 234 -1.86 8.29 18.39
CA LEU A 234 -3.31 8.45 18.28
C LEU A 234 -3.67 8.59 16.82
N ILE A 235 -4.78 7.99 16.40
CA ILE A 235 -5.39 8.16 15.08
C ILE A 235 -6.90 8.33 15.23
N VAL A 236 -7.56 8.71 14.14
CA VAL A 236 -9.03 8.70 14.04
C VAL A 236 -9.43 7.77 12.90
N VAL A 237 -10.43 6.93 13.13
CA VAL A 237 -10.92 5.94 12.15
C VAL A 237 -12.43 5.77 12.29
N ASP A 238 -13.14 5.44 11.21
CA ASP A 238 -14.56 5.08 11.29
C ASP A 238 -14.79 3.89 12.25
N ARG A 239 -15.84 3.98 13.08
CA ARG A 239 -16.19 2.98 14.09
C ARG A 239 -16.24 1.55 13.54
N HIS A 240 -16.87 1.36 12.38
CA HIS A 240 -17.03 0.03 11.79
C HIS A 240 -15.67 -0.61 11.42
N LYS A 241 -14.69 0.18 10.94
CA LYS A 241 -13.33 -0.29 10.68
C LYS A 241 -12.56 -0.53 11.98
N ALA A 242 -12.70 0.38 12.95
CA ALA A 242 -12.04 0.26 14.24
C ALA A 242 -12.44 -1.03 14.98
N LEU A 243 -13.74 -1.33 15.06
CA LEU A 243 -14.26 -2.54 15.69
C LEU A 243 -13.89 -3.81 14.94
N PHE A 244 -13.91 -3.75 13.60
CA PHE A 244 -13.46 -4.85 12.77
C PHE A 244 -11.97 -5.16 13.03
N TRP A 245 -11.11 -4.15 12.97
CA TRP A 245 -9.67 -4.33 13.10
C TRP A 245 -9.19 -4.52 14.53
N LYS A 246 -9.97 -4.16 15.56
CA LYS A 246 -9.66 -4.47 16.97
C LYS A 246 -9.53 -5.98 17.22
N GLN A 247 -10.28 -6.80 16.49
CA GLN A 247 -10.20 -8.27 16.56
C GLN A 247 -8.86 -8.81 16.01
N VAL A 248 -8.26 -8.04 15.10
CA VAL A 248 -6.99 -8.36 14.46
C VAL A 248 -5.81 -7.74 15.21
N PHE A 249 -6.00 -6.53 15.73
CA PHE A 249 -5.01 -5.72 16.41
C PHE A 249 -5.37 -5.54 17.89
N PRO A 250 -5.16 -6.56 18.73
CA PRO A 250 -5.70 -6.56 20.09
C PRO A 250 -5.12 -5.46 20.99
N LYS A 251 -3.98 -4.86 20.63
CA LYS A 251 -3.33 -3.80 21.43
C LYS A 251 -3.85 -2.39 21.15
N ILE A 252 -4.69 -2.19 20.13
CA ILE A 252 -5.36 -0.89 19.95
C ILE A 252 -6.48 -0.75 20.98
N GLN A 253 -6.89 0.46 21.30
CA GLN A 253 -8.09 0.72 22.08
C GLN A 253 -9.00 1.66 21.30
N VAL A 254 -10.26 1.26 21.17
CA VAL A 254 -11.31 2.04 20.52
C VAL A 254 -12.03 2.83 21.61
N HIS A 255 -12.02 4.16 21.51
CA HIS A 255 -12.69 5.04 22.45
C HIS A 255 -14.06 5.40 21.88
N GLU A 256 -15.07 4.57 22.16
CA GLU A 256 -16.44 4.74 21.63
C GLU A 256 -17.15 6.00 22.16
N ASP A 257 -16.65 6.55 23.26
CA ASP A 257 -17.09 7.78 23.92
C ASP A 257 -16.37 9.04 23.40
N ILE A 258 -15.28 8.90 22.63
CA ILE A 258 -14.55 10.02 22.04
C ILE A 258 -14.84 10.10 20.54
N VAL A 259 -15.97 10.73 20.24
CA VAL A 259 -16.51 10.89 18.87
C VAL A 259 -16.07 12.23 18.28
N LEU A 260 -15.40 12.18 17.13
CA LEU A 260 -14.91 13.36 16.40
C LEU A 260 -15.89 13.81 15.30
N ARG A 261 -16.66 12.86 14.77
CA ARG A 261 -17.79 13.09 13.89
C ARG A 261 -18.86 12.08 14.20
N ASP A 262 -20.10 12.56 14.27
CA ASP A 262 -21.29 11.75 14.43
C ASP A 262 -22.19 11.90 13.19
N ASN A 263 -23.05 10.91 12.94
CA ASN A 263 -24.01 10.91 11.82
C ASN A 263 -23.36 11.09 10.43
N GLY A 264 -22.16 10.54 10.23
CA GLY A 264 -21.49 10.49 8.93
C GLY A 264 -22.17 9.52 7.97
N ASN A 265 -22.08 9.81 6.67
CA ASN A 265 -22.58 8.93 5.62
C ASN A 265 -21.43 8.55 4.69
N ILE A 266 -21.34 7.27 4.34
CA ILE A 266 -20.38 6.77 3.35
C ILE A 266 -21.14 6.45 2.06
N ALA A 267 -20.60 6.88 0.93
CA ALA A 267 -21.18 6.64 -0.39
C ALA A 267 -20.09 6.40 -1.45
N TRP A 268 -20.52 5.97 -2.63
CA TRP A 268 -19.69 6.02 -3.83
C TRP A 268 -19.83 7.39 -4.49
N ALA A 269 -18.83 7.78 -5.28
CA ALA A 269 -18.85 9.02 -6.02
C ALA A 269 -18.77 8.79 -7.52
N VAL A 270 -19.42 9.66 -8.28
CA VAL A 270 -19.34 9.75 -9.74
C VAL A 270 -19.11 11.20 -10.15
N ARG A 271 -18.74 11.43 -11.42
CA ARG A 271 -18.69 12.80 -11.95
C ARG A 271 -20.08 13.44 -11.94
N LYS A 272 -20.14 14.75 -11.75
CA LYS A 272 -21.41 15.51 -11.67
C LYS A 272 -22.23 15.47 -12.96
N ASP A 273 -21.56 15.32 -14.09
CA ASP A 273 -22.14 15.20 -15.42
C ASP A 273 -22.53 13.75 -15.80
N ASN A 274 -22.50 12.80 -14.85
CA ASN A 274 -22.92 11.42 -15.04
C ASN A 274 -24.21 11.04 -14.26
N PRO A 275 -25.35 11.71 -14.51
CA PRO A 275 -26.58 11.46 -13.77
C PRO A 275 -27.20 10.08 -14.04
N GLN A 276 -26.98 9.49 -15.22
CA GLN A 276 -27.55 8.17 -15.53
C GLN A 276 -26.81 7.05 -14.80
N LEU A 277 -25.49 7.14 -14.72
CA LEU A 277 -24.70 6.23 -13.88
C LEU A 277 -25.10 6.36 -12.41
N LEU A 278 -25.23 7.60 -11.91
CA LEU A 278 -25.67 7.87 -10.54
C LEU A 278 -27.02 7.19 -10.25
N ALA A 279 -28.00 7.35 -11.14
CA ALA A 279 -29.31 6.72 -11.00
C ALA A 279 -29.22 5.19 -10.98
N LYS A 280 -28.37 4.59 -11.82
CA LYS A 280 -28.15 3.14 -11.84
C LYS A 280 -27.53 2.63 -10.54
N LEU A 281 -26.54 3.32 -9.99
CA LEU A 281 -25.92 2.95 -8.72
C LEU A 281 -26.90 3.10 -7.55
N ASN A 282 -27.68 4.18 -7.52
CA ASN A 282 -28.70 4.38 -6.49
C ASN A 282 -29.78 3.29 -6.52
N GLY A 283 -30.17 2.83 -7.71
CA GLY A 283 -31.07 1.69 -7.86
C GLY A 283 -30.50 0.42 -7.22
N PHE A 284 -29.21 0.13 -7.43
CA PHE A 284 -28.55 -1.03 -6.81
C PHE A 284 -28.41 -0.89 -5.28
N ILE A 285 -28.02 0.30 -4.80
CA ILE A 285 -27.79 0.58 -3.37
C ILE A 285 -29.07 0.39 -2.54
N LYS A 286 -30.24 0.71 -3.12
CA LYS A 286 -31.54 0.53 -2.46
C LYS A 286 -31.71 -0.85 -1.83
N ASP A 287 -31.25 -1.89 -2.53
CA ASP A 287 -31.42 -3.29 -2.13
C ASP A 287 -30.16 -3.89 -1.47
N ASN A 288 -29.00 -3.22 -1.57
CA ASN A 288 -27.69 -3.80 -1.22
C ASN A 288 -26.87 -2.99 -0.20
N ARG A 289 -27.42 -1.89 0.34
CA ARG A 289 -26.76 -1.07 1.39
C ARG A 289 -26.65 -1.79 2.74
N GLN A 290 -26.03 -1.12 3.72
CA GLN A 290 -26.03 -1.53 5.13
C GLN A 290 -27.45 -1.90 5.59
N GLY A 291 -27.58 -3.03 6.30
CA GLY A 291 -28.87 -3.57 6.71
C GLY A 291 -29.44 -4.64 5.76
N SER A 292 -28.94 -4.72 4.51
CA SER A 292 -29.25 -5.84 3.60
C SER A 292 -28.42 -7.08 3.91
N THR A 293 -28.84 -8.25 3.44
CA THR A 293 -28.07 -9.51 3.57
C THR A 293 -26.66 -9.38 2.97
N LEU A 294 -26.54 -8.76 1.80
CA LEU A 294 -25.24 -8.55 1.16
C LEU A 294 -24.40 -7.55 1.95
N GLY A 295 -24.96 -6.38 2.28
CA GLY A 295 -24.25 -5.33 3.02
C GLY A 295 -23.72 -5.79 4.37
N ASN A 296 -24.47 -6.62 5.09
CA ASN A 296 -24.07 -7.15 6.39
C ASN A 296 -23.00 -8.25 6.30
N THR A 297 -22.97 -9.02 5.22
CA THR A 297 -22.05 -10.16 5.07
C THR A 297 -20.70 -9.80 4.45
N LEU A 298 -20.65 -8.73 3.64
CA LEU A 298 -19.45 -8.34 2.88
C LEU A 298 -18.25 -8.07 3.79
N LEU A 299 -18.38 -7.17 4.77
CA LEU A 299 -17.25 -6.81 5.63
C LEU A 299 -16.79 -7.99 6.50
N LEU A 300 -17.73 -8.77 7.04
CA LEU A 300 -17.44 -9.93 7.90
C LEU A 300 -16.66 -11.04 7.18
N ARG A 301 -16.82 -11.17 5.85
CA ARG A 301 -16.07 -12.16 5.04
C ARG A 301 -14.55 -11.93 5.09
N TYR A 302 -14.13 -10.70 5.31
CA TYR A 302 -12.72 -10.30 5.28
C TYR A 302 -12.04 -10.31 6.65
N LEU A 303 -12.73 -10.78 7.69
CA LEU A 303 -12.26 -10.76 9.08
C LEU A 303 -11.08 -11.72 9.38
N LYS A 304 -10.53 -12.42 8.37
CA LYS A 304 -9.49 -13.43 8.58
C LYS A 304 -8.23 -13.21 7.75
N SER A 305 -7.10 -13.40 8.46
CA SER A 305 -5.73 -13.62 8.00
C SER A 305 -4.96 -12.39 7.48
N ALA A 306 -4.30 -11.67 8.38
CA ALA A 306 -3.09 -10.93 8.01
C ALA A 306 -1.89 -11.47 8.80
N LYS A 307 -0.72 -11.53 8.16
CA LYS A 307 0.58 -11.67 8.83
C LYS A 307 1.08 -10.25 9.10
N TYR A 308 1.49 -9.97 10.33
CA TYR A 308 1.54 -8.60 10.85
C TYR A 308 2.95 -8.01 11.01
N VAL A 309 3.03 -6.68 10.90
CA VAL A 309 4.19 -5.85 11.26
C VAL A 309 4.51 -6.01 12.74
N LYS A 310 5.81 -6.05 13.07
CA LYS A 310 6.31 -6.22 14.44
C LYS A 310 6.50 -4.86 15.12
N ASN A 311 6.38 -4.85 16.44
CA ASN A 311 6.50 -3.64 17.27
C ASN A 311 7.94 -3.06 17.24
N ALA A 312 8.20 -2.11 16.35
CA ALA A 312 9.48 -1.39 16.22
C ALA A 312 9.66 -0.21 17.19
N ALA A 313 8.60 0.23 17.88
CA ALA A 313 8.64 1.36 18.80
C ALA A 313 8.71 0.96 20.28
N ALA A 314 8.63 -0.34 20.59
CA ALA A 314 8.92 -0.87 21.91
C ALA A 314 10.28 -0.32 22.37
N GLU A 315 10.36 0.11 23.62
CA GLU A 315 11.53 0.80 24.15
C GLU A 315 12.85 0.06 23.87
N LYS A 316 12.82 -1.29 23.91
CA LYS A 316 13.94 -2.15 23.53
C LYS A 316 14.38 -1.98 22.07
N GLU A 317 13.44 -1.95 21.13
CA GLU A 317 13.72 -1.80 19.70
C GLU A 317 14.16 -0.37 19.37
N ARG A 318 13.55 0.64 20.01
CA ARG A 318 14.01 2.03 19.96
C ARG A 318 15.46 2.16 20.43
N ARG A 319 15.84 1.51 21.54
CA ARG A 319 17.23 1.50 22.03
C ARG A 319 18.20 0.87 21.03
N LYS A 320 17.81 -0.19 20.31
CA LYS A 320 18.64 -0.77 19.24
C LYS A 320 18.84 0.23 18.10
N PHE A 321 17.76 0.85 17.63
CA PHE A 321 17.81 1.89 16.60
C PHE A 321 18.78 3.00 17.01
N LEU A 322 18.60 3.60 18.19
CA LEU A 322 19.45 4.70 18.67
C LEU A 322 20.93 4.33 18.79
N LYS A 323 21.26 3.06 19.11
CA LYS A 323 22.65 2.58 19.14
C LYS A 323 23.30 2.47 17.77
N MET A 324 22.50 2.36 16.70
CA MET A 324 22.98 2.13 15.33
C MET A 324 22.86 3.37 14.44
N VAL A 325 22.19 4.43 14.90
CA VAL A 325 21.99 5.71 14.16
C VAL A 325 23.30 6.22 13.57
N GLU A 326 24.36 6.28 14.36
CA GLU A 326 25.66 6.81 13.90
C GLU A 326 26.28 5.99 12.77
N ILE A 327 26.13 4.65 12.80
CA ILE A 327 26.67 3.77 11.77
C ILE A 327 25.86 3.91 10.48
N PHE A 328 24.53 3.89 10.58
CA PHE A 328 23.66 4.11 9.41
C PHE A 328 23.91 5.48 8.80
N ARG A 329 24.03 6.53 9.61
CA ARG A 329 24.33 7.89 9.14
C ARG A 329 25.68 7.97 8.46
N LYS A 330 26.75 7.47 9.09
CA LYS A 330 28.11 7.42 8.51
C LYS A 330 28.10 6.87 7.09
N TYR A 331 27.35 5.79 6.85
CA TYR A 331 27.28 5.18 5.52
C TYR A 331 26.24 5.81 4.60
N GLY A 332 25.09 6.26 5.12
CA GLY A 332 24.10 6.98 4.34
C GLY A 332 24.66 8.28 3.78
N ASP A 333 25.41 9.04 4.59
CA ASP A 333 26.10 10.26 4.16
C ASP A 333 27.21 9.93 3.14
N ARG A 334 28.01 8.89 3.40
CA ARG A 334 29.08 8.46 2.49
C ARG A 334 28.56 8.05 1.10
N TYR A 335 27.39 7.43 1.05
CA TYR A 335 26.82 6.88 -0.18
C TYR A 335 25.64 7.69 -0.72
N ASP A 336 25.32 8.84 -0.13
CA ASP A 336 24.15 9.65 -0.45
C ASP A 336 22.86 8.81 -0.59
N VAL A 337 22.56 8.05 0.47
CA VAL A 337 21.31 7.31 0.63
C VAL A 337 20.69 7.71 1.96
N ASP A 338 19.37 7.85 2.01
CA ASP A 338 18.67 8.15 3.25
C ASP A 338 18.92 7.05 4.29
N TRP A 339 19.69 7.39 5.32
CA TRP A 339 20.11 6.47 6.36
C TRP A 339 18.94 5.94 7.19
N LEU A 340 17.81 6.68 7.29
CA LEU A 340 16.61 6.21 7.97
C LEU A 340 15.92 5.12 7.18
N LEU A 341 15.88 5.22 5.85
CA LEU A 341 15.40 4.15 4.98
C LEU A 341 16.27 2.90 5.13
N MET A 342 17.59 3.07 5.24
CA MET A 342 18.52 1.96 5.47
C MET A 342 18.34 1.31 6.85
N ALA A 343 18.13 2.12 7.89
CA ALA A 343 17.80 1.60 9.22
C ALA A 343 16.46 0.84 9.24
N ALA A 344 15.46 1.35 8.51
CA ALA A 344 14.16 0.69 8.35
C ALA A 344 14.28 -0.65 7.62
N GLN A 345 15.09 -0.72 6.56
CA GLN A 345 15.43 -1.97 5.89
C GLN A 345 16.12 -2.95 6.86
N GLY A 346 17.15 -2.52 7.60
CA GLY A 346 17.81 -3.37 8.59
C GLY A 346 16.86 -3.88 9.69
N TYR A 347 15.83 -3.10 10.04
CA TYR A 347 14.79 -3.56 10.95
C TYR A 347 13.90 -4.63 10.32
N GLN A 348 13.46 -4.45 9.07
CA GLN A 348 12.71 -5.46 8.33
C GLN A 348 13.50 -6.77 8.20
N GLU A 349 14.80 -6.68 7.93
CA GLU A 349 15.70 -7.81 7.71
C GLU A 349 15.99 -8.63 8.98
N SER A 350 16.30 -7.96 10.09
CA SER A 350 16.82 -8.64 11.29
C SER A 350 16.26 -8.14 12.61
N ARG A 351 15.40 -7.12 12.60
CA ARG A 351 15.04 -6.31 13.78
C ARG A 351 16.28 -5.69 14.43
N LEU A 352 17.16 -5.15 13.59
CA LEU A 352 18.42 -4.51 13.99
C LEU A 352 19.24 -5.41 14.91
N ASN A 353 19.39 -6.69 14.54
CA ASN A 353 20.08 -7.68 15.34
C ASN A 353 21.21 -8.35 14.55
N GLN A 354 22.45 -7.98 14.88
CA GLN A 354 23.66 -8.48 14.24
C GLN A 354 23.90 -9.99 14.43
N SER A 355 23.27 -10.60 15.43
CA SER A 355 23.39 -12.04 15.70
C SER A 355 22.51 -12.90 14.77
N VAL A 356 21.61 -12.31 13.98
CA VAL A 356 20.70 -13.06 13.10
C VAL A 356 21.48 -13.73 11.97
N ARG A 357 21.15 -14.99 11.69
CA ARG A 357 21.62 -15.77 10.54
C ARG A 357 20.39 -16.36 9.86
N SER A 358 20.24 -16.15 8.56
CA SER A 358 19.15 -16.78 7.81
C SER A 358 19.46 -18.24 7.49
N HIS A 359 18.42 -19.00 7.16
CA HIS A 359 18.58 -20.40 6.74
C HIS A 359 19.44 -20.54 5.47
N VAL A 360 19.43 -19.52 4.60
CA VAL A 360 20.21 -19.48 3.36
C VAL A 360 21.59 -18.84 3.53
N GLY A 361 21.98 -18.47 4.76
CA GLY A 361 23.33 -18.00 5.09
C GLY A 361 23.54 -16.48 5.11
N ALA A 362 22.46 -15.69 5.03
CA ALA A 362 22.52 -14.23 5.17
C ALA A 362 22.85 -13.82 6.61
N ILE A 363 23.64 -12.75 6.77
CA ILE A 363 24.27 -12.39 8.05
C ILE A 363 23.81 -11.00 8.52
N GLY A 364 23.47 -10.92 9.81
CA GLY A 364 23.51 -9.67 10.58
C GLY A 364 22.39 -8.69 10.31
N VAL A 365 22.63 -7.42 10.64
CA VAL A 365 21.62 -6.36 10.62
C VAL A 365 20.94 -6.22 9.25
N MET A 366 21.73 -6.19 8.20
CA MET A 366 21.30 -5.98 6.81
C MET A 366 21.12 -7.28 6.03
N GLN A 367 21.19 -8.44 6.68
CA GLN A 367 21.07 -9.77 6.07
C GLN A 367 21.91 -9.91 4.78
N VAL A 368 23.21 -9.61 4.90
CA VAL A 368 24.15 -9.63 3.77
C VAL A 368 24.68 -11.04 3.53
N MET A 369 24.75 -11.47 2.27
CA MET A 369 25.37 -12.73 1.88
C MET A 369 26.91 -12.64 1.95
N PRO A 370 27.62 -13.70 2.42
CA PRO A 370 29.09 -13.69 2.51
C PRO A 370 29.80 -13.35 1.19
N SER A 371 29.30 -13.86 0.05
CA SER A 371 29.82 -13.55 -1.27
C SER A 371 29.70 -12.07 -1.61
N THR A 372 28.53 -11.47 -1.36
CA THR A 372 28.27 -10.03 -1.56
C THR A 372 29.19 -9.19 -0.68
N GLY A 373 29.35 -9.54 0.60
CA GLY A 373 30.28 -8.83 1.50
C GLY A 373 31.72 -8.83 0.99
N LYS A 374 32.18 -9.98 0.47
CA LYS A 374 33.52 -10.14 -0.13
C LYS A 374 33.68 -9.28 -1.38
N GLU A 375 32.71 -9.31 -2.28
CA GLU A 375 32.71 -8.52 -3.53
C GLU A 375 32.75 -7.02 -3.25
N LEU A 376 31.99 -6.57 -2.24
CA LEU A 376 31.92 -5.16 -1.86
C LEU A 376 33.15 -4.66 -1.10
N LYS A 377 34.07 -5.54 -0.69
CA LYS A 377 35.33 -5.22 0.02
C LYS A 377 35.11 -4.33 1.24
N VAL A 378 34.13 -4.67 2.09
CA VAL A 378 33.76 -3.88 3.29
C VAL A 378 34.35 -4.38 4.61
N GLY A 379 35.14 -5.46 4.57
CA GLY A 379 35.65 -6.14 5.77
C GLY A 379 34.78 -7.31 6.22
N ASP A 380 34.89 -7.71 7.49
CA ASP A 380 34.16 -8.85 8.05
C ASP A 380 32.70 -8.50 8.38
N ILE A 381 31.76 -8.92 7.51
CA ILE A 381 30.32 -8.69 7.67
C ILE A 381 29.69 -9.38 8.89
N LYS A 382 30.43 -10.22 9.63
CA LYS A 382 29.99 -10.73 10.94
C LYS A 382 30.01 -9.63 12.00
N GLN A 383 30.79 -8.57 11.80
CA GLN A 383 30.83 -7.36 12.63
C GLN A 383 29.76 -6.36 12.20
N LEU A 384 29.25 -5.58 13.16
CA LEU A 384 28.13 -4.66 12.94
C LEU A 384 28.42 -3.57 11.89
N ASP A 385 29.56 -2.87 12.01
CA ASP A 385 29.90 -1.74 11.13
C ASP A 385 30.11 -2.19 9.66
N PRO A 386 30.93 -3.23 9.35
CA PRO A 386 31.01 -3.80 8.00
C PRO A 386 29.70 -4.35 7.45
N ASN A 387 28.82 -4.89 8.31
CA ASN A 387 27.53 -5.41 7.87
C ASN A 387 26.60 -4.30 7.36
N ILE A 388 26.47 -3.22 8.15
CA ILE A 388 25.69 -2.04 7.75
C ILE A 388 26.35 -1.38 6.54
N HIS A 389 27.68 -1.28 6.51
CA HIS A 389 28.42 -0.78 5.35
C HIS A 389 28.05 -1.53 4.07
N ALA A 390 28.12 -2.87 4.08
CA ALA A 390 27.74 -3.68 2.92
C ALA A 390 26.31 -3.42 2.48
N GLY A 391 25.35 -3.43 3.42
CA GLY A 391 23.94 -3.18 3.10
C GLY A 391 23.73 -1.83 2.41
N VAL A 392 24.24 -0.75 2.99
CA VAL A 392 24.08 0.60 2.43
C VAL A 392 24.82 0.74 1.09
N LYS A 393 26.04 0.22 0.98
CA LYS A 393 26.82 0.24 -0.26
C LYS A 393 26.13 -0.53 -1.38
N TYR A 394 25.52 -1.67 -1.06
CA TYR A 394 24.76 -2.47 -2.02
C TYR A 394 23.51 -1.74 -2.49
N MET A 395 22.79 -1.08 -1.58
CA MET A 395 21.62 -0.27 -1.93
C MET A 395 21.99 0.90 -2.85
N ARG A 396 23.08 1.63 -2.58
CA ARG A 396 23.59 2.67 -3.49
C ARG A 396 23.91 2.11 -4.87
N TRP A 397 24.64 0.99 -4.93
CA TRP A 397 24.94 0.32 -6.20
C TRP A 397 23.67 -0.04 -6.97
N MET A 398 22.63 -0.52 -6.29
CA MET A 398 21.35 -0.86 -6.93
C MET A 398 20.64 0.38 -7.48
N ILE A 399 20.63 1.48 -6.72
CA ILE A 399 20.09 2.76 -7.17
C ILE A 399 20.85 3.23 -8.42
N ASP A 400 22.19 3.30 -8.36
CA ASP A 400 23.01 3.74 -9.51
C ASP A 400 22.75 2.88 -10.74
N ARG A 401 22.76 1.56 -10.57
CA ARG A 401 22.74 0.60 -11.67
C ARG A 401 21.41 0.55 -12.42
N TYR A 402 20.29 0.78 -11.72
CA TYR A 402 18.95 0.55 -12.26
C TYR A 402 18.03 1.77 -12.26
N TYR A 403 18.33 2.78 -11.43
CA TYR A 403 17.44 3.92 -11.18
C TYR A 403 18.17 5.27 -11.18
N GLY A 404 19.48 5.30 -11.42
CA GLY A 404 20.31 6.50 -11.37
C GLY A 404 19.81 7.59 -12.30
N ASP A 405 19.57 7.21 -13.56
CA ASP A 405 19.14 8.11 -14.65
C ASP A 405 17.61 8.25 -14.78
N GLU A 406 16.85 7.54 -13.94
CA GLU A 406 15.40 7.58 -13.98
C GLU A 406 14.89 8.89 -13.34
N PRO A 407 13.84 9.53 -13.91
CA PRO A 407 13.25 10.76 -13.40
C PRO A 407 12.35 10.45 -12.20
N MET A 408 12.97 9.94 -11.14
CA MET A 408 12.35 9.50 -9.88
C MET A 408 12.83 10.39 -8.73
N THR A 409 11.98 10.55 -7.72
CA THR A 409 12.38 11.10 -6.42
C THR A 409 13.43 10.19 -5.76
N GLN A 410 14.22 10.70 -4.82
CA GLN A 410 15.18 9.86 -4.08
C GLN A 410 14.47 8.77 -3.27
N LEU A 411 13.27 9.07 -2.76
CA LEU A 411 12.42 8.09 -2.09
C LEU A 411 12.01 6.97 -3.04
N ASP A 412 11.48 7.29 -4.22
CA ASP A 412 11.07 6.26 -5.20
C ASP A 412 12.27 5.43 -5.65
N LYS A 413 13.43 6.04 -5.92
CA LYS A 413 14.67 5.29 -6.23
C LYS A 413 15.00 4.25 -5.16
N ALA A 414 14.85 4.62 -3.89
CA ALA A 414 15.04 3.68 -2.78
C ALA A 414 13.94 2.59 -2.73
N LEU A 415 12.66 2.95 -2.88
CA LEU A 415 11.54 2.00 -2.88
C LEU A 415 11.63 0.99 -4.02
N PHE A 416 11.93 1.43 -5.23
CA PHE A 416 12.18 0.57 -6.38
C PHE A 416 13.41 -0.32 -6.19
N SER A 417 14.43 0.17 -5.49
CA SER A 417 15.59 -0.64 -5.11
C SER A 417 15.21 -1.72 -4.09
N PHE A 418 14.39 -1.42 -3.09
CA PHE A 418 13.87 -2.46 -2.18
C PHE A 418 13.02 -3.51 -2.92
N ALA A 419 12.17 -3.08 -3.85
CA ALA A 419 11.41 -3.99 -4.68
C ALA A 419 12.32 -4.88 -5.55
N SER A 420 13.40 -4.32 -6.08
CA SER A 420 14.38 -5.05 -6.90
C SER A 420 15.24 -6.00 -6.08
N TYR A 421 15.58 -5.62 -4.86
CA TYR A 421 16.27 -6.47 -3.90
C TYR A 421 15.46 -7.74 -3.62
N ASN A 422 14.13 -7.61 -3.48
CA ASN A 422 13.25 -8.73 -3.19
C ASN A 422 12.83 -9.53 -4.45
N ALA A 423 12.47 -8.87 -5.56
CA ALA A 423 11.86 -9.50 -6.73
C ALA A 423 12.76 -9.59 -7.98
N GLY A 424 13.93 -8.94 -7.93
CA GLY A 424 14.86 -8.82 -9.04
C GLY A 424 14.58 -7.62 -9.95
N PRO A 425 15.61 -6.84 -10.34
CA PRO A 425 15.46 -5.59 -11.09
C PRO A 425 14.86 -5.78 -12.50
N ALA A 426 15.18 -6.88 -13.19
CA ALA A 426 14.63 -7.15 -14.51
C ALA A 426 13.10 -7.36 -14.49
N ARG A 427 12.58 -7.90 -13.38
CA ARG A 427 11.14 -8.08 -13.17
C ARG A 427 10.47 -6.73 -12.91
N ILE A 428 11.07 -5.91 -12.04
CA ILE A 428 10.57 -4.56 -11.76
C ILE A 428 10.60 -3.66 -13.01
N ALA A 429 11.64 -3.74 -13.84
CA ALA A 429 11.71 -3.02 -15.11
C ALA A 429 10.57 -3.38 -16.07
N ARG A 430 10.19 -4.67 -16.17
CA ARG A 430 9.01 -5.08 -16.95
C ARG A 430 7.71 -4.51 -16.40
N LEU A 431 7.54 -4.53 -15.07
CA LEU A 431 6.37 -3.95 -14.42
C LEU A 431 6.27 -2.45 -14.70
N ARG A 432 7.37 -1.68 -14.62
CA ARG A 432 7.40 -0.25 -14.97
C ARG A 432 6.90 -0.01 -16.40
N THR A 433 7.40 -0.78 -17.37
CA THR A 433 6.96 -0.66 -18.77
C THR A 433 5.46 -0.93 -18.93
N GLU A 434 4.92 -1.95 -18.27
CA GLU A 434 3.49 -2.27 -18.33
C GLU A 434 2.63 -1.24 -17.56
N THR A 435 3.10 -0.72 -16.43
CA THR A 435 2.47 0.38 -15.69
C THR A 435 2.30 1.61 -16.59
N LYS A 436 3.35 1.99 -17.34
CA LYS A 436 3.29 3.11 -18.30
C LYS A 436 2.23 2.88 -19.38
N LYS A 437 2.16 1.67 -19.95
CA LYS A 437 1.15 1.29 -20.96
C LYS A 437 -0.28 1.39 -20.41
N ARG A 438 -0.47 1.18 -19.11
CA ARG A 438 -1.77 1.33 -18.43
C ARG A 438 -2.09 2.79 -18.03
N GLY A 439 -1.26 3.76 -18.44
CA GLY A 439 -1.49 5.19 -18.17
C GLY A 439 -1.13 5.64 -16.75
N PHE A 440 -0.41 4.80 -16.00
CA PHE A 440 0.11 5.12 -14.67
C PHE A 440 1.57 5.57 -14.74
N ASP A 441 2.06 6.21 -13.68
CA ASP A 441 3.43 6.70 -13.63
C ASP A 441 4.42 5.55 -13.32
N PRO A 442 5.33 5.18 -14.25
CA PRO A 442 6.30 4.12 -14.02
C PRO A 442 7.43 4.50 -13.06
N ASN A 443 7.46 5.75 -12.58
CA ASN A 443 8.50 6.30 -11.72
C ASN A 443 8.01 6.53 -10.28
N ILE A 444 6.77 6.17 -9.99
CA ILE A 444 6.20 6.19 -8.65
C ILE A 444 5.95 4.75 -8.21
N TRP A 445 6.37 4.38 -7.01
CA TRP A 445 6.12 3.04 -6.47
C TRP A 445 4.66 2.89 -6.03
N PHE A 446 4.28 3.59 -4.96
CA PHE A 446 2.98 3.44 -4.30
C PHE A 446 1.83 3.87 -5.22
N GLY A 447 0.77 3.07 -5.25
CA GLY A 447 -0.40 3.35 -6.08
C GLY A 447 -0.17 3.31 -7.60
N ASN A 448 1.03 2.96 -8.08
CA ASN A 448 1.36 2.85 -9.50
C ASN A 448 1.99 1.47 -9.78
N VAL A 449 3.32 1.35 -9.72
CA VAL A 449 4.00 0.06 -10.00
C VAL A 449 3.68 -1.00 -8.94
N GLU A 450 3.45 -0.58 -7.69
CA GLU A 450 3.02 -1.46 -6.59
C GLU A 450 1.77 -2.28 -6.94
N ASN A 451 0.75 -1.64 -7.53
CA ASN A 451 -0.51 -2.29 -7.87
C ASN A 451 -0.29 -3.42 -8.87
N LEU A 452 0.55 -3.16 -9.88
CA LEU A 452 0.88 -4.17 -10.88
C LEU A 452 1.80 -5.26 -10.32
N ALA A 453 2.69 -4.92 -9.38
CA ALA A 453 3.48 -5.90 -8.67
C ALA A 453 2.59 -6.87 -7.88
N ALA A 454 1.62 -6.35 -7.12
CA ALA A 454 0.64 -7.16 -6.40
C ALA A 454 -0.15 -8.08 -7.35
N GLU A 455 -0.55 -7.57 -8.52
CA GLU A 455 -1.24 -8.32 -9.58
C GLU A 455 -0.38 -9.46 -10.16
N LYS A 456 0.82 -9.16 -10.63
CA LYS A 456 1.61 -10.06 -11.48
C LYS A 456 2.56 -10.96 -10.71
N ILE A 457 3.08 -10.50 -9.58
CA ILE A 457 4.16 -11.18 -8.87
C ILE A 457 3.80 -11.51 -7.41
N GLY A 458 2.65 -11.03 -6.93
CA GLY A 458 2.09 -11.34 -5.62
C GLY A 458 2.44 -10.34 -4.52
N ALA A 459 1.91 -10.59 -3.32
CA ALA A 459 1.95 -9.64 -2.21
C ALA A 459 3.30 -9.55 -1.47
N GLU A 460 4.24 -10.48 -1.70
CA GLU A 460 5.49 -10.55 -0.92
C GLU A 460 6.33 -9.28 -1.08
N THR A 461 6.64 -8.89 -2.32
CA THR A 461 7.45 -7.71 -2.62
C THR A 461 6.77 -6.43 -2.17
N VAL A 462 5.47 -6.31 -2.39
CA VAL A 462 4.66 -5.16 -1.98
C VAL A 462 4.65 -5.03 -0.45
N THR A 463 4.46 -6.15 0.25
CA THR A 463 4.50 -6.18 1.73
C THR A 463 5.88 -5.82 2.25
N TYR A 464 6.95 -6.31 1.61
CA TYR A 464 8.33 -5.99 1.99
C TYR A 464 8.60 -4.48 1.91
N VAL A 465 8.26 -3.85 0.77
CA VAL A 465 8.46 -2.40 0.58
C VAL A 465 7.57 -1.59 1.53
N SER A 466 6.29 -1.96 1.67
CA SER A 466 5.34 -1.31 2.58
C SER A 466 5.81 -1.36 4.04
N ASN A 467 6.34 -2.49 4.51
CA ASN A 467 6.85 -2.63 5.87
C ASN A 467 8.06 -1.74 6.12
N ILE A 468 9.03 -1.71 5.18
CA ILE A 468 10.19 -0.81 5.29
C ILE A 468 9.72 0.65 5.37
N TYR A 469 8.78 1.04 4.51
CA TYR A 469 8.25 2.40 4.52
C TYR A 469 7.57 2.74 5.85
N LYS A 470 6.76 1.84 6.43
CA LYS A 470 6.15 2.03 7.75
C LYS A 470 7.19 2.22 8.86
N TYR A 471 8.26 1.42 8.88
CA TYR A 471 9.35 1.59 9.85
C TYR A 471 10.10 2.90 9.64
N TYR A 472 10.33 3.31 8.40
CA TYR A 472 10.93 4.60 8.06
C TYR A 472 10.12 5.76 8.62
N ILE A 473 8.79 5.75 8.41
CA ILE A 473 7.89 6.75 8.98
C ILE A 473 7.97 6.73 10.50
N ALA A 474 7.92 5.55 11.14
CA ALA A 474 8.03 5.44 12.60
C ALA A 474 9.35 6.04 13.13
N TYR A 475 10.49 5.76 12.49
CA TYR A 475 11.78 6.31 12.90
C TYR A 475 11.88 7.82 12.69
N ARG A 476 11.36 8.35 11.59
CA ARG A 476 11.27 9.79 11.37
C ARG A 476 10.47 10.46 12.48
N LEU A 477 9.33 9.88 12.88
CA LEU A 477 8.50 10.41 13.96
C LEU A 477 9.19 10.36 15.32
N ILE A 478 9.92 9.29 15.63
CA ILE A 478 10.73 9.18 16.84
C ILE A 478 11.78 10.31 16.89
N LEU A 479 12.48 10.56 15.79
CA LEU A 479 13.48 11.63 15.72
C LEU A 479 12.84 13.02 15.83
N ASP A 480 11.73 13.27 15.13
CA ASP A 480 10.98 14.53 15.21
C ASP A 480 10.57 14.83 16.66
N GLU A 481 10.06 13.84 17.38
CA GLU A 481 9.67 14.00 18.79
C GLU A 481 10.89 14.27 19.69
N MET A 482 11.98 13.53 19.50
CA MET A 482 13.20 13.73 20.28
C MET A 482 13.83 15.10 20.03
N ASN A 483 13.87 15.55 18.78
CA ASN A 483 14.37 16.86 18.39
C ASN A 483 13.50 17.98 18.99
N ARG A 484 12.17 17.84 18.97
CA ARG A 484 11.25 18.77 19.65
C ARG A 484 11.52 18.86 21.15
N LYS A 485 11.67 17.71 21.84
CA LYS A 485 12.00 17.66 23.27
C LYS A 485 13.35 18.29 23.60
N ARG A 486 14.35 18.11 22.73
CA ARG A 486 15.66 18.73 22.88
C ARG A 486 15.61 20.24 22.67
N ALA A 487 14.94 20.70 21.62
CA ALA A 487 14.75 22.12 21.36
C ALA A 487 14.06 22.83 22.55
N ALA A 488 13.02 22.21 23.12
CA ALA A 488 12.33 22.72 24.31
C ALA A 488 13.23 22.78 25.57
N THR A 489 14.34 22.04 25.60
CA THR A 489 15.30 22.02 26.72
C THR A 489 16.61 22.74 26.38
N GLY A 490 16.64 23.54 25.31
CA GLY A 490 17.84 24.28 24.87
C GLY A 490 18.97 23.38 24.36
N LYS A 491 18.71 22.09 24.12
CA LYS A 491 19.69 21.13 23.63
C LYS A 491 19.67 21.10 22.10
N PRO A 492 20.84 20.96 21.43
CA PRO A 492 20.87 20.82 19.98
C PRO A 492 20.12 19.55 19.56
N PRO A 493 19.50 19.55 18.37
CA PRO A 493 18.80 18.38 17.86
C PRO A 493 19.73 17.16 17.85
N ILE A 494 19.16 15.96 18.01
CA ILE A 494 19.94 14.71 17.91
C ILE A 494 20.60 14.65 16.55
N LEU A 495 19.84 15.01 15.51
CA LEU A 495 20.26 15.14 14.14
C LEU A 495 19.39 16.19 13.43
N PRO A 496 19.88 16.90 12.40
CA PRO A 496 19.04 17.75 11.57
C PRO A 496 17.88 16.93 10.99
N ALA A 497 16.69 17.53 10.91
CA ALA A 497 15.57 16.91 10.20
C ALA A 497 16.04 16.59 8.78
N THR A 498 15.86 15.35 8.35
CA THR A 498 16.24 14.90 7.00
C THR A 498 15.31 15.54 5.99
N ASP A 499 15.54 16.80 5.64
CA ASP A 499 14.81 17.55 4.60
C ASP A 499 15.24 17.17 3.18
N LYS A 500 16.05 16.12 3.02
CA LYS A 500 16.50 15.65 1.70
C LYS A 500 15.39 15.06 0.81
N ASN A 501 14.16 14.85 1.32
CA ASN A 501 13.10 14.08 0.65
C ASN A 501 11.74 14.80 0.50
N ASN A 502 11.68 16.12 0.57
CA ASN A 502 10.49 16.87 0.13
C ASN A 502 10.63 17.20 -1.36
N GLY A 503 10.33 16.22 -2.21
CA GLY A 503 10.19 16.37 -3.66
C GLY A 503 9.16 15.39 -4.15
#